data_AF-A0A4S3J3Y0-F1
#
_entry.id   AF-A0A4S3J3Y0-F1
#
_cell.length_a   1.000
_cell.length_b   1.000
_cell.length_c   1.000
_cell.angle_alpha   90.00
_cell.angle_beta   90.00
_cell.angle_gamma   90.00
#
_symmetry.space_group_name_H-M   'P 1'
#
loop_
_entity.id
_entity.type
_entity.pdbx_description
1 polymer ?
#
loop_
_entity_poly.entity_id
_entity_poly.type
_entity_poly.pdbx_seq_one_letter_code
_entity_poly.pdbx_strand_id
1 'polypeptide(L)'
;MVGTDQSYPIHTIFFWYFKAKENPETAPLVIWMNGSPGASPMFALFTENGPCHVNPNLTTSENPWSWNQQYNVLYLDQPVQTGFSYNVPQDASQTANTTPNAARHWTESYGGRYGPGFAAYVEQQNKHIDEGLLPVNLTTLGIINSCVDLLTQISSRPEFVYGRNAYSIPGLTRQNFRDCWTQI
;
A
#
# COMPACT_ATOMS: atom_id res chain seq x y z
N MET A 1 -12.47 -6.02 7.02
CA MET A 1 -13.09 -5.65 5.72
C MET A 1 -14.59 -5.82 5.84
N VAL A 2 -15.39 -4.79 5.55
CA VAL A 2 -16.85 -4.96 5.43
C VAL A 2 -17.08 -5.89 4.23
N GLY A 3 -17.74 -7.02 4.47
CA GLY A 3 -18.04 -8.03 3.46
C GLY A 3 -19.01 -7.49 2.42
N THR A 4 -18.49 -6.76 1.43
CA THR A 4 -19.19 -6.56 0.16
C THR A 4 -19.06 -7.86 -0.62
N ASP A 5 -20.18 -8.56 -0.78
CA ASP A 5 -20.29 -9.69 -1.70
C ASP A 5 -19.84 -9.22 -3.09
N GLN A 6 -18.66 -9.65 -3.53
CA GLN A 6 -18.12 -9.24 -4.82
C GLN A 6 -18.81 -10.09 -5.88
N SER A 7 -19.63 -9.46 -6.71
CA SER A 7 -20.41 -10.11 -7.76
C SER A 7 -19.57 -10.63 -8.94
N TYR A 8 -18.25 -10.48 -8.87
CA TYR A 8 -17.32 -10.93 -9.90
C TYR A 8 -16.23 -11.82 -9.28
N PRO A 9 -15.83 -12.90 -9.98
CA PRO A 9 -14.73 -13.75 -9.54
C PRO A 9 -13.38 -13.02 -9.63
N ILE A 10 -12.57 -13.13 -8.58
CA ILE A 10 -11.18 -12.68 -8.56
C ILE A 10 -10.33 -13.80 -9.19
N HIS A 11 -9.97 -13.64 -10.46
CA HIS A 11 -9.25 -14.68 -11.20
C HIS A 11 -7.72 -14.49 -11.19
N THR A 12 -7.19 -13.26 -11.17
CA THR A 12 -5.74 -13.04 -11.20
C THR A 12 -5.34 -11.72 -10.54
N ILE A 13 -4.41 -11.82 -9.59
CA ILE A 13 -3.74 -10.66 -8.97
C ILE A 13 -2.29 -10.65 -9.42
N PHE A 14 -1.83 -9.53 -9.98
CA PHE A 14 -0.43 -9.34 -10.30
C PHE A 14 0.37 -8.98 -9.04
N PHE A 15 1.56 -9.56 -8.96
CA PHE A 15 2.52 -9.22 -7.92
C PHE A 15 3.93 -9.21 -8.50
N TRP A 16 4.80 -8.42 -7.87
CA TRP A 16 6.24 -8.47 -8.14
C TRP A 16 6.99 -8.58 -6.83
N TYR A 17 7.77 -9.67 -6.73
CA TYR A 17 8.58 -9.99 -5.57
C TYR A 17 10.06 -9.66 -5.80
N PHE A 18 10.68 -8.99 -4.83
CA PHE A 18 12.10 -8.71 -4.78
C PHE A 18 12.68 -9.26 -3.49
N LYS A 19 13.67 -10.15 -3.63
CA LYS A 19 14.43 -10.65 -2.48
C LYS A 19 15.23 -9.53 -1.81
N ALA A 20 15.45 -9.66 -0.51
CA ALA A 20 16.40 -8.82 0.21
C ALA A 20 17.81 -9.04 -0.36
N LYS A 21 18.59 -7.97 -0.48
CA LYS A 21 20.01 -8.04 -0.85
C LYS A 21 20.82 -8.61 0.32
N GLU A 22 20.47 -8.24 1.55
CA GLU A 22 21.08 -8.78 2.75
C GLU A 22 20.20 -9.89 3.37
N ASN A 23 20.79 -11.07 3.55
CA ASN A 23 20.19 -12.22 4.25
C ASN A 23 18.75 -12.56 3.79
N PRO A 24 18.50 -12.80 2.49
CA PRO A 24 17.15 -12.99 1.94
C PRO A 24 16.33 -14.09 2.60
N GLU A 25 16.98 -15.15 3.08
CA GLU A 25 16.28 -16.30 3.66
C GLU A 25 15.78 -16.05 5.10
N THR A 26 16.30 -15.03 5.79
CA THR A 26 15.88 -14.65 7.15
C THR A 26 15.27 -13.25 7.23
N ALA A 27 15.44 -12.45 6.18
CA ALA A 27 14.89 -11.11 6.08
C ALA A 27 13.34 -11.13 6.17
N PRO A 28 12.73 -10.19 6.91
CA PRO A 28 11.27 -10.06 6.96
C PRO A 28 10.65 -9.80 5.59
N LEU A 29 9.44 -10.33 5.36
CA LEU A 29 8.63 -10.02 4.20
C LEU A 29 7.86 -8.72 4.44
N VAL A 30 7.92 -7.81 3.48
CA VAL A 30 7.14 -6.57 3.42
C VAL A 30 6.15 -6.69 2.26
N ILE A 31 4.85 -6.66 2.56
CA ILE A 31 3.78 -6.57 1.58
C ILE A 31 3.42 -5.10 1.42
N TRP A 32 3.68 -4.54 0.24
CA TRP A 32 3.42 -3.14 -0.09
C TRP A 32 2.19 -3.00 -0.99
N MET A 33 1.26 -2.14 -0.57
CA MET A 33 0.05 -1.81 -1.34
C MET A 33 -0.12 -0.29 -1.40
N ASN A 34 -0.14 0.31 -2.60
CA ASN A 34 -0.50 1.71 -2.73
C ASN A 34 -2.00 1.93 -2.49
N GLY A 35 -2.34 3.21 -2.35
CA GLY A 35 -3.63 3.67 -1.85
C GLY A 35 -4.74 3.71 -2.86
N SER A 36 -5.05 4.93 -3.34
CA SER A 36 -6.24 5.31 -4.15
C SER A 36 -6.91 4.09 -4.77
N PRO A 37 -8.20 3.79 -4.54
CA PRO A 37 -8.79 2.58 -5.06
C PRO A 37 -8.45 2.42 -6.54
N GLY A 38 -7.63 1.42 -6.90
CA GLY A 38 -7.14 1.25 -8.28
C GLY A 38 -5.71 1.72 -8.58
N ALA A 39 -4.93 2.23 -7.61
CA ALA A 39 -3.56 2.65 -7.85
C ALA A 39 -2.58 1.47 -7.74
N SER A 40 -1.86 1.21 -8.83
CA SER A 40 -0.87 0.15 -8.87
C SER A 40 0.35 0.50 -8.01
N PRO A 41 0.81 -0.40 -7.12
CA PRO A 41 2.09 -0.26 -6.44
C PRO A 41 3.33 -0.28 -7.33
N MET A 42 3.17 -0.50 -8.65
CA MET A 42 4.27 -0.26 -9.59
C MET A 42 4.75 1.19 -9.56
N PHE A 43 3.89 2.15 -9.16
CA PHE A 43 4.33 3.51 -8.89
C PHE A 43 5.41 3.52 -7.79
N ALA A 44 5.12 3.00 -6.60
CA ALA A 44 6.08 2.95 -5.49
C ALA A 44 7.35 2.16 -5.81
N LEU A 45 7.21 1.08 -6.58
CA LEU A 45 8.33 0.28 -7.03
C LEU A 45 9.32 1.11 -7.86
N PHE A 46 8.83 1.94 -8.78
CA PHE A 46 9.71 2.70 -9.69
C PHE A 46 10.04 4.13 -9.23
N THR A 47 9.31 4.68 -8.25
CA THR A 47 9.46 6.10 -7.85
C THR A 47 9.68 6.32 -6.36
N GLU A 48 9.46 5.32 -5.51
CA GLU A 48 9.57 5.47 -4.06
C GLU A 48 10.67 4.58 -3.48
N ASN A 49 10.36 3.29 -3.26
CA ASN A 49 11.16 2.41 -2.41
C ASN A 49 11.63 1.12 -3.09
N GLY A 50 11.27 0.91 -4.35
CA GLY A 50 11.74 -0.25 -5.09
C GLY A 50 13.22 -0.18 -5.47
N PRO A 51 13.74 -1.25 -6.08
CA PRO A 51 15.18 -1.46 -6.24
C PRO A 51 15.83 -0.53 -7.25
N CYS A 52 15.05 0.03 -8.18
CA CYS A 52 15.54 0.84 -9.27
C CYS A 52 14.59 1.99 -9.59
N HIS A 53 15.16 3.10 -10.07
CA HIS A 53 14.44 4.22 -10.67
C HIS A 53 14.41 4.06 -12.20
N VAL A 54 13.33 4.51 -12.83
CA VAL A 54 13.24 4.60 -14.29
C VAL A 54 13.72 5.97 -14.74
N ASN A 55 14.79 6.00 -15.53
CA ASN A 55 15.39 7.24 -16.04
C ASN A 55 14.61 7.77 -17.26
N PRO A 56 14.74 9.07 -17.62
CA PRO A 56 14.06 9.64 -18.79
C PRO A 56 14.38 8.97 -20.13
N ASN A 57 15.54 8.31 -20.24
CA ASN A 57 15.96 7.55 -21.42
C ASN A 57 15.45 6.09 -21.42
N LEU A 58 14.50 5.75 -20.54
CA LEU A 58 13.92 4.42 -20.37
C LEU A 58 14.89 3.33 -19.89
N THR A 59 16.08 3.72 -19.40
CA THR A 59 16.98 2.83 -18.67
C THR A 59 16.63 2.81 -17.18
N THR A 60 17.20 1.87 -16.43
CA THR A 60 17.06 1.80 -14.97
C THR A 60 18.35 2.19 -14.27
N SER A 61 18.24 2.88 -13.13
CA SER A 61 19.35 3.14 -12.22
C SER A 61 19.04 2.57 -10.84
N GLU A 62 20.05 2.09 -10.12
CA GLU A 62 19.85 1.49 -8.80
C GLU A 62 19.37 2.54 -7.79
N ASN A 63 18.42 2.15 -6.95
CA ASN A 63 18.00 2.92 -5.79
C ASN A 63 18.84 2.52 -4.56
N PRO A 64 19.80 3.35 -4.11
CA PRO A 64 20.61 3.03 -2.93
C PRO A 64 19.78 2.93 -1.65
N TRP A 65 18.60 3.58 -1.62
CA TRP A 65 17.68 3.60 -0.48
C TRP A 65 16.51 2.61 -0.63
N SER A 66 16.63 1.63 -1.51
CA SER A 66 15.57 0.64 -1.69
C SER A 66 15.31 -0.13 -0.41
N TRP A 67 14.05 -0.44 -0.15
CA TRP A 67 13.68 -1.29 0.98
C TRP A 67 14.16 -2.73 0.80
N ASN A 68 14.40 -3.14 -0.45
CA ASN A 68 14.95 -4.46 -0.73
C ASN A 68 16.43 -4.61 -0.33
N GLN A 69 17.07 -3.58 0.22
CA GLN A 69 18.39 -3.73 0.85
C GLN A 69 18.31 -4.69 2.06
N GLN A 70 17.24 -4.58 2.86
CA GLN A 70 17.10 -5.26 4.16
C GLN A 70 15.87 -6.17 4.26
N TYR A 71 14.93 -6.05 3.32
CA TYR A 71 13.64 -6.74 3.38
C TYR A 71 13.33 -7.47 2.07
N ASN A 72 12.62 -8.58 2.19
CA ASN A 72 11.95 -9.18 1.04
C ASN A 72 10.71 -8.32 0.76
N VAL A 73 10.54 -7.76 -0.43
CA VAL A 73 9.44 -6.83 -0.72
C VAL A 73 8.53 -7.42 -1.79
N LEU A 74 7.23 -7.52 -1.49
CA LEU A 74 6.16 -7.96 -2.37
C LEU A 74 5.23 -6.78 -2.68
N TYR A 75 5.25 -6.32 -3.93
CA TYR A 75 4.33 -5.31 -4.43
C TYR A 75 3.08 -6.00 -4.99
N LEU A 76 1.89 -5.62 -4.53
CA LEU A 76 0.63 -6.32 -4.84
C LEU A 76 -0.42 -5.39 -5.47
N ASP A 77 -0.75 -5.61 -6.75
CA ASP A 77 -1.77 -4.84 -7.46
C ASP A 77 -3.17 -5.19 -6.91
N GLN A 78 -3.84 -4.20 -6.30
CA GLN A 78 -5.16 -4.38 -5.71
C GLN A 78 -6.04 -3.12 -5.86
N PRO A 79 -7.38 -3.28 -6.01
CA PRO A 79 -8.13 -4.53 -6.22
C PRO A 79 -7.95 -5.12 -7.64
N VAL A 80 -8.71 -6.15 -8.01
CA VAL A 80 -8.84 -6.60 -9.41
C VAL A 80 -9.11 -5.41 -10.34
N GLN A 81 -8.54 -5.42 -11.56
CA GLN A 81 -8.52 -4.31 -12.53
C GLN A 81 -7.55 -3.16 -12.20
N THR A 82 -6.69 -3.33 -11.19
CA THR A 82 -5.60 -2.39 -10.89
C THR A 82 -4.32 -2.82 -11.58
N GLY A 83 -3.65 -1.90 -12.28
CA GLY A 83 -2.36 -2.19 -12.91
C GLY A 83 -2.45 -3.37 -13.88
N PHE A 84 -1.77 -4.45 -13.54
CA PHE A 84 -1.76 -5.70 -14.32
C PHE A 84 -2.70 -6.78 -13.76
N SER A 85 -3.43 -6.52 -12.68
CA SER A 85 -4.46 -7.44 -12.14
C SER A 85 -5.73 -7.43 -12.99
N TYR A 86 -6.29 -8.59 -13.32
CA TYR A 86 -7.46 -8.71 -14.21
C TYR A 86 -8.41 -9.86 -13.80
N ASN A 87 -9.63 -9.82 -14.35
CA ASN A 87 -10.66 -10.84 -14.17
C ASN A 87 -10.81 -11.81 -15.36
N VAL A 88 -10.38 -11.43 -16.58
CA VAL A 88 -10.37 -12.33 -17.76
C VAL A 88 -8.94 -12.39 -18.29
N PRO A 89 -8.37 -13.59 -18.55
CA PRO A 89 -7.01 -13.75 -19.07
C PRO A 89 -6.71 -12.80 -20.22
N GLN A 90 -5.71 -11.96 -20.01
CA GLN A 90 -5.05 -11.19 -21.03
C GLN A 90 -3.56 -11.59 -20.94
N ASP A 91 -2.98 -12.05 -22.05
CA ASP A 91 -1.68 -12.73 -22.06
C ASP A 91 -0.56 -11.91 -21.39
N ALA A 92 -0.23 -12.26 -20.15
CA ALA A 92 1.01 -11.89 -19.45
C ALA A 92 1.25 -12.91 -18.32
N SER A 93 2.12 -13.89 -18.56
CA SER A 93 2.47 -14.95 -17.62
C SER A 93 3.58 -14.50 -16.65
N GLN A 94 3.49 -14.88 -15.36
CA GLN A 94 4.54 -15.54 -14.53
C GLN A 94 3.94 -16.02 -13.17
N THR A 95 4.36 -17.18 -12.69
CA THR A 95 4.05 -17.72 -11.35
C THR A 95 5.32 -17.73 -10.48
N ALA A 96 5.22 -17.36 -9.20
CA ALA A 96 6.33 -17.49 -8.24
C ALA A 96 5.89 -18.27 -6.99
N ASN A 97 6.74 -19.19 -6.53
CA ASN A 97 6.59 -19.90 -5.26
C ASN A 97 7.33 -19.14 -4.16
N THR A 98 6.68 -18.88 -3.02
CA THR A 98 7.31 -18.26 -1.83
C THR A 98 6.98 -19.05 -0.57
N THR A 99 7.94 -19.14 0.36
CA THR A 99 7.78 -19.70 1.72
C THR A 99 7.60 -18.56 2.73
N PRO A 100 6.70 -18.66 3.72
CA PRO A 100 6.42 -17.52 4.61
C PRO A 100 7.47 -17.40 5.71
N ASN A 101 8.18 -16.28 5.75
CA ASN A 101 8.76 -15.72 6.96
C ASN A 101 8.01 -14.43 7.33
N ALA A 102 8.13 -13.98 8.59
CA ALA A 102 7.35 -12.90 9.20
C ALA A 102 6.96 -11.77 8.24
N ALA A 103 5.65 -11.49 8.15
CA ALA A 103 5.08 -10.51 7.25
C ALA A 103 4.91 -9.15 7.93
N ARG A 104 5.18 -8.08 7.19
CA ARG A 104 4.92 -6.69 7.54
C ARG A 104 4.08 -6.09 6.41
N HIS A 105 3.04 -5.35 6.75
CA HIS A 105 2.14 -4.79 5.76
C HIS A 105 2.27 -3.27 5.72
N TRP A 106 2.49 -2.69 4.54
CA TRP A 106 2.62 -1.25 4.36
C TRP A 106 1.62 -0.73 3.35
N THR A 107 1.00 0.40 3.68
CA THR A 107 -0.02 1.03 2.84
C THR A 107 0.13 2.53 2.78
N GLU A 108 -0.17 3.14 1.64
CA GLU A 108 -0.09 4.59 1.43
C GLU A 108 -1.48 5.17 1.08
N SER A 109 -1.78 6.45 1.36
CA SER A 109 -3.02 7.14 0.91
C SER A 109 -4.33 6.40 1.27
N TYR A 110 -5.19 5.98 0.34
CA TYR A 110 -6.39 5.20 0.68
C TYR A 110 -6.08 3.84 1.33
N GLY A 111 -4.81 3.43 1.26
CA GLY A 111 -4.20 2.31 1.95
C GLY A 111 -4.51 2.25 3.45
N GLY A 112 -4.67 3.38 4.14
CA GLY A 112 -5.07 3.38 5.54
C GLY A 112 -6.47 2.82 5.84
N ARG A 113 -7.31 2.59 4.83
CA ARG A 113 -8.54 1.78 4.99
C ARG A 113 -8.30 0.31 4.71
N TYR A 114 -7.44 0.00 3.74
CA TYR A 114 -7.10 -1.39 3.37
C TYR A 114 -6.25 -2.05 4.45
N GLY A 115 -5.23 -1.36 4.96
CA GLY A 115 -4.24 -1.86 5.90
C GLY A 115 -4.86 -2.47 7.16
N PRO A 116 -5.65 -1.70 7.95
CA PRO A 116 -6.33 -2.24 9.14
C PRO A 116 -7.32 -3.35 8.79
N GLY A 117 -8.04 -3.21 7.68
CA GLY A 117 -9.02 -4.20 7.23
C GLY A 117 -8.40 -5.54 6.85
N PHE A 118 -7.24 -5.51 6.18
CA PHE A 118 -6.45 -6.67 5.77
C PHE A 118 -5.73 -7.30 6.96
N ALA A 119 -5.09 -6.49 7.82
CA ALA A 119 -4.41 -6.98 9.02
C ALA A 119 -5.38 -7.75 9.94
N ALA A 120 -6.55 -7.18 10.23
CA ALA A 120 -7.58 -7.83 11.02
C ALA A 120 -8.09 -9.13 10.35
N TYR A 121 -8.21 -9.14 9.03
CA TYR A 121 -8.61 -10.33 8.29
C TYR A 121 -7.57 -11.45 8.38
N VAL A 122 -6.28 -11.13 8.21
CA VAL A 122 -5.18 -12.11 8.37
C VAL A 122 -5.18 -12.69 9.78
N GLU A 123 -5.30 -11.87 10.81
CA GLU A 123 -5.39 -12.33 12.20
C GLU A 123 -6.63 -13.21 12.43
N GLN A 124 -7.77 -12.87 11.83
CA GLN A 124 -8.98 -13.68 11.91
C GLN A 124 -8.80 -15.03 11.20
N GLN A 125 -8.24 -15.05 9.99
CA GLN A 125 -8.00 -16.27 9.23
C GLN A 125 -6.98 -17.18 9.94
N ASN A 126 -5.96 -16.60 10.58
CA ASN A 126 -5.00 -17.37 11.39
C ASN A 126 -5.67 -18.16 12.53
N LYS A 127 -6.86 -17.75 13.02
CA LYS A 127 -7.63 -18.49 14.05
C LYS A 127 -8.38 -19.70 13.49
N HIS A 128 -8.55 -19.78 12.18
CA HIS A 128 -9.26 -20.84 11.47
C HIS A 128 -8.33 -21.78 10.70
N ILE A 129 -7.01 -21.70 10.98
CA ILE A 129 -6.02 -22.55 10.35
C ILE A 129 -6.09 -23.96 10.95
N ASP A 130 -6.32 -24.95 10.10
CA ASP A 130 -6.21 -26.37 10.43
C ASP A 130 -4.75 -26.81 10.62
N GLU A 131 -4.54 -27.91 11.34
CA GLU A 131 -3.23 -28.51 11.54
C GLU A 131 -2.55 -28.82 10.19
N GLY A 132 -1.42 -28.15 9.92
CA GLY A 132 -0.60 -28.36 8.72
C GLY A 132 -0.43 -27.14 7.83
N LEU A 133 -1.21 -26.08 8.02
CA LEU A 133 -0.98 -24.80 7.35
C LEU A 133 -0.19 -23.85 8.28
N LEU A 134 0.74 -23.09 7.69
CA LEU A 134 1.56 -22.14 8.44
C LEU A 134 0.79 -20.82 8.63
N PRO A 135 0.64 -20.33 9.87
CA PRO A 135 0.02 -19.03 10.12
C PRO A 135 0.87 -17.89 9.55
N VAL A 136 0.21 -16.87 8.99
CA VAL A 136 0.88 -15.67 8.52
C VAL A 136 1.19 -14.79 9.73
N ASN A 137 2.44 -14.79 10.18
CA ASN A 137 2.88 -13.97 11.31
C ASN A 137 3.00 -12.49 10.89
N LEU A 138 1.88 -11.76 10.92
CA LEU A 138 1.83 -10.33 10.67
C LEU A 138 2.32 -9.57 11.90
N THR A 139 3.50 -8.98 11.81
CA THR A 139 4.18 -8.35 12.96
C THR A 139 4.06 -6.83 12.99
N THR A 140 3.81 -6.20 11.84
CA THR A 140 3.79 -4.74 11.73
C THR A 140 2.83 -4.31 10.63
N LEU A 141 2.05 -3.27 10.93
CA LEU A 141 1.26 -2.53 9.96
C LEU A 141 1.79 -1.09 9.89
N GLY A 142 2.39 -0.73 8.75
CA GLY A 142 2.82 0.62 8.43
C GLY A 142 1.78 1.35 7.60
N ILE A 143 1.42 2.56 8.01
CA ILE A 143 0.41 3.39 7.34
C ILE A 143 1.07 4.74 7.01
N ILE A 144 1.20 5.04 5.72
CA ILE A 144 1.91 6.21 5.20
C ILE A 144 0.88 7.18 4.62
N ASN A 145 0.87 8.43 5.09
CA ASN A 145 0.05 9.54 4.56
C ASN A 145 -1.42 9.17 4.24
N SER A 146 -2.05 8.37 5.09
CA SER A 146 -3.27 7.66 4.68
C SER A 146 -4.59 8.30 5.12
N CYS A 147 -5.66 8.01 4.37
CA CYS A 147 -7.04 8.35 4.71
C CYS A 147 -7.63 7.29 5.66
N VAL A 148 -7.48 7.48 6.97
CA VAL A 148 -8.00 6.57 8.00
C VAL A 148 -9.31 7.08 8.57
N ASP A 149 -9.40 8.37 8.89
CA ASP A 149 -10.62 9.01 9.40
C ASP A 149 -10.94 10.27 8.58
N LEU A 150 -11.95 10.13 7.71
CA LEU A 150 -12.29 11.16 6.75
C LEU A 150 -12.83 12.43 7.44
N LEU A 151 -13.57 12.29 8.53
CA LEU A 151 -14.19 13.42 9.22
C LEU A 151 -13.12 14.32 9.85
N THR A 152 -12.19 13.73 10.60
CA THR A 152 -11.05 14.49 11.16
C THR A 152 -10.11 15.02 10.08
N GLN A 153 -9.85 14.25 9.03
CA GLN A 153 -8.89 14.65 8.00
C GLN A 153 -9.42 15.73 7.05
N ILE A 154 -10.71 15.72 6.68
CA ILE A 154 -11.28 16.78 5.85
C ILE A 154 -11.39 18.08 6.65
N SER A 155 -11.86 18.01 7.89
CA SER A 155 -12.03 19.20 8.75
C SER A 155 -10.72 19.88 9.13
N SER A 156 -9.61 19.15 9.22
CA SER A 156 -8.28 19.71 9.52
C SER A 156 -7.60 20.38 8.32
N ARG A 157 -7.99 20.06 7.07
CA ARG A 157 -7.37 20.65 5.87
C ARG A 157 -7.46 22.17 5.81
N PRO A 158 -8.62 22.82 6.02
CA PRO A 158 -8.71 24.27 6.10
C PRO A 158 -7.78 24.88 7.16
N GLU A 159 -7.63 24.23 8.32
CA GLU A 159 -6.76 24.71 9.40
C GLU A 159 -5.28 24.66 9.01
N PHE A 160 -4.87 23.56 8.39
CA PHE A 160 -3.51 23.39 7.87
C PHE A 160 -3.18 24.46 6.83
N VAL A 161 -4.07 24.69 5.86
CA VAL A 161 -3.86 25.67 4.79
C VAL A 161 -3.91 27.10 5.33
N TYR A 162 -4.78 27.41 6.30
CA TYR A 162 -4.88 28.76 6.87
C TYR A 162 -3.64 29.15 7.69
N GLY A 163 -3.05 28.23 8.46
CA GLY A 163 -1.87 28.59 9.25
C GLY A 163 -1.29 27.54 10.18
N ARG A 164 -1.83 26.32 10.23
CA ARG A 164 -1.24 25.20 11.00
C ARG A 164 -0.25 24.38 10.19
N ASN A 165 0.29 24.92 9.09
CA ASN A 165 1.33 24.27 8.32
C ASN A 165 2.73 24.64 8.80
N ALA A 166 3.69 23.72 8.60
CA ALA A 166 5.08 23.91 8.98
C ALA A 166 5.81 25.01 8.19
N TYR A 167 5.20 25.51 7.10
CA TYR A 167 5.81 26.49 6.21
C TYR A 167 5.57 27.93 6.66
N SER A 168 4.68 28.15 7.64
CA SER A 168 4.26 29.50 8.09
C SER A 168 3.71 30.38 6.95
N ILE A 169 3.24 29.78 5.86
CA ILE A 169 2.66 30.47 4.71
C ILE A 169 1.15 30.19 4.69
N PRO A 170 0.29 31.22 4.83
CA PRO A 170 -1.15 31.02 4.74
C PRO A 170 -1.56 30.85 3.27
N GLY A 171 -2.15 29.69 2.94
CA GLY A 171 -2.76 29.43 1.63
C GLY A 171 -4.22 29.87 1.52
N LEU A 172 -4.84 30.26 2.64
CA LEU A 172 -6.18 30.84 2.70
C LEU A 172 -6.15 32.20 3.39
N THR A 173 -6.99 33.12 2.91
CA THR A 173 -7.27 34.34 3.66
C THR A 173 -8.11 34.01 4.89
N ARG A 174 -8.11 34.91 5.88
CA ARG A 174 -8.95 34.77 7.08
C ARG A 174 -10.44 34.72 6.74
N GLN A 175 -10.87 35.42 5.69
CA GLN A 175 -12.25 35.42 5.24
C GLN A 175 -12.61 34.07 4.65
N ASN A 176 -11.83 33.56 3.70
CA ASN A 176 -12.08 32.27 3.07
C ASN A 176 -12.08 31.13 4.11
N PHE A 177 -11.18 31.18 5.10
CA PHE A 177 -11.18 30.20 6.18
C PHE A 177 -12.47 30.22 7.01
N ARG A 178 -13.02 31.40 7.34
CA ARG A 178 -14.30 31.53 8.04
C ARG A 178 -15.46 31.01 7.19
N ASP A 179 -15.47 31.36 5.91
CA ASP A 179 -16.53 30.94 4.98
C ASP A 179 -16.61 29.42 4.85
N CYS A 180 -15.46 28.71 4.89
CA CYS A 180 -15.41 27.25 4.92
C CYS A 180 -16.11 26.63 6.13
N TRP A 181 -16.10 27.30 7.29
CA TRP A 181 -16.71 26.80 8.52
C TRP A 181 -18.18 27.19 8.68
N THR A 182 -18.64 28.23 7.99
CA THR A 182 -20.05 28.66 8.05
C THR A 182 -20.98 27.88 7.10
N GLN A 183 -20.43 26.98 6.27
CA GLN A 183 -21.19 26.16 5.30
C GLN A 183 -21.43 24.72 5.76
N ILE A 184 -21.06 24.39 7.01
CA ILE A 184 -21.28 23.08 7.66
C ILE A 184 -22.29 23.29 8.80
#